data_AF-A0A8B7UUT9-F1
#
_entry.id   AF-A0A8B7UUT9-F1
#
_cell.length_a   1.000
_cell.length_b   1.000
_cell.length_c   1.000
_cell.angle_alpha   90.00
_cell.angle_beta   90.00
_cell.angle_gamma   90.00
#
_symmetry.space_group_name_H-M   'P 1'
#
loop_
_entity.id
_entity.type
_entity.pdbx_description
1 polymer ?
#
loop_
_entity_poly.entity_id
_entity_poly.type
_entity_poly.pdbx_seq_one_letter_code
_entity_poly.pdbx_strand_id
1 'polypeptide(L)'
;MFIDLKDGRKLLDLLEGLTGTSLPKERGSTRVHALNNVNRVLQVLHQNNVELVNIGGIDIVDGNPKLTLGLLWAIILHWQVKDVMKDIMSDLQQTNSEKILLSWVRQTTRPYDHVNVLNFTTSWTDGLAFNAVLHRHK
;
A
#
# COMPACT_ATOMS: atom_id res chain seq x y z
N MET A 1 -11.84 -11.18 -1.68
CA MET A 1 -11.30 -9.82 -1.48
C MET A 1 -12.38 -8.74 -1.52
N PHE A 2 -13.08 -8.49 -2.64
CA PHE A 2 -14.02 -7.35 -2.74
C PHE A 2 -15.30 -7.46 -1.91
N ILE A 3 -15.67 -8.68 -1.50
CA ILE A 3 -16.80 -8.92 -0.59
C ILE A 3 -16.36 -8.82 0.88
N ASP A 4 -15.13 -9.28 1.15
CA ASP A 4 -14.55 -9.39 2.48
C ASP A 4 -14.28 -8.04 3.17
N LEU A 5 -14.18 -6.97 2.38
CA LEU A 5 -13.83 -5.63 2.87
C LEU A 5 -15.05 -4.72 3.05
N LYS A 6 -16.23 -5.16 2.59
CA LYS A 6 -17.45 -4.33 2.55
C LYS A 6 -17.96 -3.94 3.93
N ASP A 7 -17.73 -4.79 4.95
CA ASP A 7 -18.16 -4.52 6.32
C ASP A 7 -17.18 -3.63 7.11
N GLY A 8 -16.03 -3.30 6.52
CA GLY A 8 -14.97 -2.48 7.09
C GLY A 8 -14.14 -3.13 8.20
N ARG A 9 -14.47 -4.34 8.68
CA ARG A 9 -13.82 -4.91 9.87
C ARG A 9 -12.39 -5.33 9.61
N LYS A 10 -12.16 -6.05 8.50
CA LYS A 10 -10.81 -6.46 8.08
C LYS A 10 -9.91 -5.26 7.76
N LEU A 11 -10.50 -4.16 7.27
CA LEU A 11 -9.78 -2.92 7.05
C LEU A 11 -9.38 -2.26 8.37
N LEU A 12 -10.25 -2.30 9.38
CA LEU A 12 -9.91 -1.85 10.73
C LEU A 12 -8.83 -2.74 11.37
N ASP A 13 -8.94 -4.07 11.26
CA ASP A 13 -7.90 -5.01 11.73
C ASP A 13 -6.53 -4.69 11.11
N LEU A 14 -6.50 -4.46 9.79
CA LEU A 14 -5.30 -4.08 9.06
C LEU A 14 -4.72 -2.77 9.60
N LEU A 15 -5.57 -1.75 9.80
CA LEU A 15 -5.11 -0.46 10.32
C LEU A 15 -4.62 -0.55 11.75
N GLU A 16 -5.26 -1.35 12.63
CA GLU A 16 -4.76 -1.58 13.99
C GLU A 16 -3.33 -2.15 13.97
N GLY A 17 -3.06 -3.11 13.07
CA GLY A 17 -1.73 -3.69 12.90
C GLY A 17 -0.70 -2.68 12.37
N LEU A 18 -1.11 -1.76 11.50
CA LEU A 18 -0.22 -0.76 10.89
C LEU A 18 0.01 0.47 11.78
N THR A 19 -0.99 0.90 12.55
CA THR A 19 -0.90 2.07 13.45
C THR A 19 -0.43 1.68 14.85
N GLY A 20 -0.57 0.42 15.24
CA GLY A 20 -0.36 -0.04 16.60
C GLY A 20 -1.41 0.45 17.60
N THR A 21 -2.52 1.04 17.12
CA THR A 21 -3.61 1.57 17.95
C THR A 21 -4.86 0.72 17.82
N SER A 22 -5.57 0.45 18.91
CA SER A 22 -6.84 -0.27 18.83
C SER A 22 -7.95 0.62 18.29
N LEU A 23 -8.72 0.09 17.35
CA LEU A 23 -9.80 0.76 16.64
C LEU A 23 -11.12 0.04 16.92
N PRO A 24 -12.12 0.72 17.51
CA PRO A 24 -13.40 0.10 17.81
C PRO A 24 -14.14 -0.29 16.52
N LYS A 25 -14.74 -1.47 16.53
CA LYS A 25 -15.49 -2.06 15.40
C LYS A 25 -16.94 -2.28 15.78
N GLU A 26 -17.86 -1.79 14.94
CA GLU A 26 -19.28 -2.11 15.03
C GLU A 26 -19.51 -3.60 14.71
N ARG A 27 -20.19 -4.30 15.64
CA ARG A 27 -20.42 -5.75 15.59
C ARG A 27 -21.70 -6.15 14.85
N GLY A 28 -22.54 -5.19 14.46
CA GLY A 28 -23.76 -5.47 13.69
C GLY A 28 -23.50 -5.84 12.22
N SER A 29 -24.48 -6.48 11.59
CA SER A 29 -24.43 -6.97 10.20
C SER A 29 -25.19 -6.09 9.21
N THR A 30 -25.80 -5.00 9.67
CA THR A 30 -26.54 -4.09 8.78
C THR A 30 -25.59 -3.21 7.97
N ARG A 31 -26.09 -2.69 6.83
CA ARG A 31 -25.35 -1.74 5.99
C ARG A 31 -24.89 -0.49 6.75
N VAL A 32 -25.64 -0.06 7.77
CA VAL A 32 -25.27 1.08 8.61
C VAL A 32 -24.02 0.79 9.45
N HIS A 33 -23.93 -0.40 10.05
CA HIS A 33 -22.72 -0.80 10.79
C HIS A 33 -21.51 -0.90 9.86
N ALA A 34 -21.68 -1.46 8.67
CA ALA A 34 -20.64 -1.50 7.64
C ALA A 34 -20.16 -0.08 7.27
N LEU A 35 -21.09 0.85 7.04
CA LEU A 35 -20.77 2.24 6.71
C LEU A 35 -20.03 2.94 7.85
N ASN A 36 -20.43 2.71 9.11
CA ASN A 36 -19.74 3.26 10.27
C ASN A 36 -18.29 2.74 10.38
N ASN A 37 -18.09 1.43 10.18
CA ASN A 37 -16.75 0.83 10.17
C ASN A 37 -15.89 1.39 9.04
N VAL A 38 -16.41 1.47 7.82
CA VAL A 38 -15.66 2.02 6.68
C VAL A 38 -15.38 3.51 6.87
N ASN A 39 -16.34 4.31 7.36
CA ASN A 39 -16.09 5.73 7.64
C ASN A 39 -14.99 5.91 8.70
N ARG A 40 -14.92 5.00 9.69
CA ARG A 40 -13.81 4.98 10.65
C ARG A 40 -12.47 4.70 9.96
N VAL A 41 -12.42 3.74 9.03
CA VAL A 41 -11.22 3.46 8.22
C VAL A 41 -10.77 4.73 7.50
N LEU A 42 -11.68 5.41 6.78
CA LEU A 42 -11.36 6.63 6.05
C LEU A 42 -10.87 7.76 6.97
N GLN A 43 -11.48 7.89 8.15
CA GLN A 43 -11.07 8.85 9.17
C GLN A 43 -9.65 8.57 9.68
N VAL A 44 -9.33 7.32 10.01
CA VAL A 44 -8.00 6.93 10.48
C VAL A 44 -6.95 7.18 9.40
N LEU A 45 -7.26 6.89 8.14
CA LEU A 45 -6.38 7.18 7.01
C LEU A 45 -6.11 8.68 6.87
N HIS A 46 -7.15 9.51 6.97
CA HIS A 46 -7.01 10.95 6.93
C HIS A 46 -6.16 11.49 8.09
N GLN A 47 -6.36 10.98 9.31
CA GLN A 47 -5.55 11.33 10.49
C GLN A 47 -4.07 10.96 10.33
N ASN A 48 -3.77 9.93 9.54
CA ASN A 48 -2.41 9.52 9.21
C ASN A 48 -1.87 10.20 7.94
N ASN A 49 -2.51 11.26 7.44
CA ASN A 49 -2.09 11.98 6.21
C ASN A 49 -2.04 11.07 4.96
N VAL A 50 -3.03 10.18 4.82
CA VAL A 50 -3.28 9.45 3.59
C VAL A 50 -4.29 10.23 2.75
N GLU A 51 -3.88 10.62 1.54
CA GLU A 51 -4.78 11.28 0.59
C GLU A 51 -5.65 10.24 -0.13
N LEU A 52 -6.97 10.42 -0.04
CA LEU A 52 -7.96 9.56 -0.69
C LEU A 52 -8.74 10.39 -1.69
N VAL A 53 -8.46 10.21 -2.98
CA VAL A 53 -9.12 10.95 -4.06
C VAL A 53 -10.31 10.14 -4.54
N ASN A 54 -11.52 10.69 -4.40
CA ASN A 54 -12.78 10.09 -4.87
C ASN A 54 -13.10 8.70 -4.26
N ILE A 55 -12.74 8.46 -3.00
CA ILE A 55 -13.09 7.21 -2.29
C ILE A 55 -14.00 7.56 -1.09
N GLY A 56 -15.27 7.18 -1.18
CA GLY A 56 -16.25 7.31 -0.12
C GLY A 56 -16.59 5.98 0.56
N GLY A 57 -17.21 6.05 1.74
CA GLY A 57 -17.57 4.85 2.49
C GLY A 57 -18.60 3.98 1.78
N ILE A 58 -19.53 4.61 1.05
CA ILE A 58 -20.54 3.94 0.23
C ILE A 58 -19.90 3.09 -0.86
N ASP A 59 -18.84 3.58 -1.50
CA ASP A 59 -18.16 2.86 -2.58
C ASP A 59 -17.59 1.51 -2.12
N ILE A 60 -17.04 1.48 -0.91
CA ILE A 60 -16.47 0.28 -0.32
C ILE A 60 -17.59 -0.66 0.17
N VAL A 61 -18.60 -0.12 0.85
CA VAL A 61 -19.73 -0.90 1.38
C VAL A 61 -20.57 -1.51 0.26
N ASP A 62 -20.69 -0.85 -0.89
CA ASP A 62 -21.40 -1.38 -2.05
C ASP A 62 -20.49 -2.31 -2.88
N GLY A 63 -19.18 -2.26 -2.67
CA GLY A 63 -18.20 -3.20 -3.21
C GLY A 63 -17.66 -2.79 -4.58
N ASN A 64 -17.48 -1.49 -4.83
CA ASN A 64 -16.87 -0.97 -6.05
C ASN A 64 -15.42 -1.48 -6.15
N PRO A 65 -15.08 -2.36 -7.13
CA PRO A 65 -13.77 -2.99 -7.17
C PRO A 65 -12.63 -2.00 -7.41
N LYS A 66 -12.86 -1.00 -8.29
CA LYS A 66 -11.86 0.01 -8.64
C LYS A 66 -11.48 0.85 -7.42
N LEU A 67 -12.47 1.34 -6.69
CA LEU A 67 -12.25 2.18 -5.52
C LEU A 67 -11.74 1.37 -4.32
N THR A 68 -12.15 0.10 -4.20
CA THR A 68 -11.58 -0.81 -3.20
C THR A 68 -10.09 -1.08 -3.44
N LEU A 69 -9.68 -1.31 -4.69
CA LEU A 69 -8.25 -1.43 -5.03
C LEU A 69 -7.50 -0.11 -4.79
N GLY A 70 -8.11 1.03 -5.13
CA GLY A 70 -7.54 2.35 -4.86
C GLY A 70 -7.30 2.59 -3.36
N LEU A 71 -8.23 2.17 -2.51
CA LEU A 71 -8.09 2.27 -1.05
C LEU A 71 -6.92 1.42 -0.54
N LEU A 72 -6.85 0.15 -0.95
CA LEU A 72 -5.77 -0.74 -0.54
C LEU A 72 -4.41 -0.26 -1.04
N TRP A 73 -4.36 0.24 -2.28
CA TRP A 73 -3.16 0.85 -2.83
C TRP A 73 -2.69 2.03 -1.99
N ALA A 74 -3.59 2.93 -1.59
CA ALA A 74 -3.25 4.06 -0.73
C ALA A 74 -2.68 3.61 0.63
N ILE A 75 -3.24 2.56 1.24
CA ILE A 75 -2.74 1.97 2.49
C ILE A 75 -1.33 1.41 2.30
N ILE A 76 -1.13 0.57 1.28
CA ILE A 76 0.16 -0.05 0.95
C ILE A 76 1.22 1.02 0.71
N LEU A 77 0.90 2.02 -0.11
CA LEU A 77 1.81 3.10 -0.46
C LEU A 77 2.21 3.91 0.77
N HIS A 78 1.28 4.16 1.69
CA HIS A 78 1.57 4.93 2.89
C HIS A 78 2.50 4.17 3.85
N TRP A 79 2.17 2.93 4.20
CA TRP A 79 2.89 2.20 5.26
C TRP A 79 4.08 1.38 4.77
N GLN A 80 4.02 0.73 3.61
CA GLN A 80 5.18 -0.04 3.14
C GLN A 80 6.24 0.87 2.53
N VAL A 81 5.83 1.86 1.75
CA VAL A 81 6.78 2.59 0.92
C VAL A 81 7.41 3.76 1.66
N LYS A 82 6.68 4.46 2.54
CA LYS A 82 7.27 5.57 3.29
C LYS A 82 8.25 5.10 4.36
N ASP A 83 8.05 3.96 4.99
CA ASP A 83 8.95 3.48 6.04
C ASP A 83 10.21 2.80 5.48
N VAL A 84 10.09 1.97 4.44
CA VAL A 84 11.27 1.34 3.80
C VAL A 84 12.12 2.36 3.04
N MET A 85 11.51 3.42 2.50
CA MET A 85 12.24 4.41 1.69
C MET A 85 12.58 5.69 2.43
N LYS A 86 12.31 5.83 3.73
CA LYS A 86 12.65 7.07 4.47
C LYS A 86 14.13 7.42 4.34
N ASP A 87 15.00 6.43 4.53
CA ASP A 87 16.46 6.59 4.45
C ASP A 87 16.92 6.84 3.00
N ILE A 88 16.24 6.26 2.02
CA ILE A 88 16.57 6.41 0.59
C ILE A 88 16.00 7.74 0.04
N MET A 89 14.86 8.20 0.55
CA MET A 89 14.19 9.46 0.20
C MET A 89 15.06 10.67 0.60
N SER A 90 15.67 10.62 1.80
CA SER A 90 16.59 11.69 2.25
C SER A 90 17.81 11.80 1.34
N ASP A 91 18.36 10.67 0.91
CA ASP A 91 19.57 10.64 0.09
C ASP A 91 19.31 11.05 -1.37
N LEU A 92 18.12 10.74 -1.91
CA LEU A 92 17.77 11.00 -3.32
C LEU A 92 17.03 12.32 -3.55
N GLN A 93 16.65 13.07 -2.49
CA GLN A 93 15.81 14.29 -2.58
C GLN A 93 14.55 14.11 -3.45
N GLN A 94 13.97 12.92 -3.43
CA GLN A 94 12.89 12.54 -4.32
C GLN A 94 11.66 12.12 -3.52
N THR A 95 10.47 12.53 -3.94
CA THR A 95 9.22 12.24 -3.22
C THR A 95 8.35 11.17 -3.91
N ASN A 96 8.71 10.80 -5.14
CA ASN A 96 8.01 9.74 -5.88
C ASN A 96 8.59 8.37 -5.51
N SER A 97 7.84 7.64 -4.69
CA SER A 97 8.09 6.27 -4.23
C SER A 97 8.52 5.29 -5.32
N GLU A 98 7.87 5.32 -6.49
CA GLU A 98 8.19 4.43 -7.60
C GLU A 98 9.62 4.69 -8.11
N LYS A 99 9.95 5.95 -8.34
CA LYS A 99 11.27 6.31 -8.84
C LYS A 99 12.39 6.02 -7.83
N ILE A 100 12.09 6.14 -6.54
CA ILE A 100 13.04 5.83 -5.46
C ILE A 100 13.31 4.33 -5.42
N LEU A 101 12.26 3.50 -5.46
CA LEU A 101 12.41 2.05 -5.54
C LEU A 101 13.22 1.67 -6.77
N LEU A 102 12.94 2.30 -7.91
CA LEU A 102 13.62 1.99 -9.17
C LEU A 102 15.11 2.34 -9.08
N SER A 103 15.43 3.49 -8.49
CA SER A 103 16.81 3.90 -8.22
C SER A 103 17.52 2.92 -7.27
N TRP A 104 16.85 2.49 -6.19
CA TRP A 104 17.39 1.49 -5.28
C TRP A 104 17.68 0.17 -5.99
N VAL A 105 16.72 -0.37 -6.75
CA VAL A 105 16.92 -1.62 -7.49
C VAL A 105 18.11 -1.49 -8.45
N ARG A 106 18.19 -0.40 -9.22
CA ARG A 106 19.30 -0.18 -10.17
C ARG A 106 20.65 -0.07 -9.48
N GLN A 107 20.72 0.52 -8.29
CA GLN A 107 21.95 0.56 -7.51
C GLN A 107 22.32 -0.84 -6.99
N THR A 108 21.34 -1.60 -6.48
CA THR A 108 21.52 -2.96 -5.97
C THR A 108 21.96 -3.93 -7.07
N THR A 109 21.41 -3.81 -8.28
CA THR A 109 21.71 -4.69 -9.42
C THR A 109 22.86 -4.18 -10.29
N ARG A 110 23.46 -3.02 -9.99
CA ARG A 110 24.58 -2.45 -10.75
C ARG A 110 25.76 -3.41 -11.00
N PRO A 111 26.12 -4.34 -10.08
CA PRO A 111 27.21 -5.29 -10.31
C PRO A 111 26.90 -6.45 -11.28
N TYR A 112 25.67 -6.58 -11.77
CA TYR A 112 25.25 -7.72 -12.59
C TYR A 112 25.03 -7.27 -14.04
N ASP A 113 26.00 -7.57 -14.92
CA ASP A 113 26.04 -7.06 -16.30
C ASP A 113 24.79 -7.38 -17.14
N HIS A 114 24.13 -8.50 -16.85
CA HIS A 114 22.95 -8.97 -17.56
C HIS A 114 21.62 -8.54 -16.93
N VAL A 115 21.65 -7.65 -15.92
CA VAL A 115 20.46 -7.18 -15.20
C VAL A 115 20.28 -5.68 -15.41
N ASN A 116 19.29 -5.31 -16.21
CA ASN A 116 18.94 -3.92 -16.46
C ASN A 116 17.48 -3.63 -16.10
N VAL A 117 17.27 -3.04 -14.92
CA VAL A 117 15.93 -2.71 -14.44
C VAL A 117 15.51 -1.30 -14.87
N LEU A 118 14.48 -1.22 -15.71
CA LEU A 118 13.95 0.04 -16.26
C LEU A 118 12.53 0.35 -15.76
N ASN A 119 11.77 -0.64 -15.30
CA ASN A 119 10.39 -0.51 -14.82
C ASN A 119 10.02 -1.63 -13.83
N PHE A 120 8.79 -1.58 -13.28
CA PHE A 120 8.23 -2.63 -12.40
C PHE A 120 7.33 -3.64 -13.13
N THR A 121 7.50 -3.78 -14.45
CA THR A 121 6.73 -4.73 -15.26
C THR A 121 7.68 -5.64 -16.04
N THR A 122 8.02 -5.28 -17.28
CA THR A 122 8.80 -6.12 -18.20
C THR A 122 10.24 -6.38 -17.74
N SER A 123 10.82 -5.52 -16.89
CA SER A 123 12.19 -5.74 -16.37
C SER A 123 12.31 -6.90 -15.38
N TRP A 124 11.20 -7.51 -14.97
CA TRP A 124 11.16 -8.56 -13.93
C TRP A 124 10.71 -9.93 -14.46
N THR A 125 10.31 -10.02 -15.74
CA THR A 125 9.65 -11.22 -16.27
C THR A 125 10.59 -12.40 -16.48
N ASP A 126 11.89 -12.17 -16.63
CA ASP A 126 12.92 -13.21 -16.73
C ASP A 126 13.44 -13.71 -15.36
N GLY A 127 13.04 -13.04 -14.28
CA GLY A 127 13.45 -13.35 -12.90
C GLY A 127 14.90 -12.98 -12.54
N LEU A 128 15.70 -12.42 -13.46
CA LEU A 128 17.10 -12.09 -13.19
C LEU A 128 17.21 -10.92 -12.20
N ALA A 129 16.39 -9.89 -12.37
CA ALA A 129 16.31 -8.74 -11.46
C ALA A 129 16.03 -9.17 -10.01
N PHE A 130 15.09 -10.11 -9.82
CA PHE A 130 14.75 -10.62 -8.50
C PHE A 130 15.90 -11.40 -7.86
N ASN A 131 16.55 -12.29 -8.63
CA ASN A 131 17.69 -13.06 -8.13
C ASN A 131 18.90 -12.17 -7.79
N ALA A 132 19.17 -11.14 -8.59
CA ALA A 132 20.27 -10.20 -8.34
C ALA A 132 20.06 -9.39 -7.05
N VAL A 133 18.83 -8.95 -6.78
CA VAL A 133 18.48 -8.28 -5.51
C VAL A 133 18.72 -9.22 -4.33
N LEU A 134 18.22 -10.46 -4.39
CA LEU A 134 18.43 -11.44 -3.31
C LEU A 134 19.91 -11.77 -3.09
N HIS A 135 20.67 -11.96 -4.16
CA HIS A 135 22.09 -12.29 -4.06
C HIS A 135 22.91 -11.14 -3.44
N ARG A 136 22.49 -9.88 -3.61
CA ARG A 136 23.17 -8.71 -3.03
C ARG A 136 22.99 -8.56 -1.52
N HIS A 137 21.92 -9.11 -0.96
CA HIS A 137 21.54 -8.96 0.46
C HIS A 137 21.69 -10.26 1.29
N LYS A 138 22.42 -11.24 0.76
CA LYS A 138 22.83 -12.44 1.49
C LYS A 138 24.17 -12.26 2.19
#